data_AF-A0AAU8LWZ8-F1
#
_entry.id   AF-A0AAU8LWZ8-F1
#
_cell.length_a   1.000
_cell.length_b   1.000
_cell.length_c   1.000
_cell.angle_alpha   90.00
_cell.angle_beta   90.00
_cell.angle_gamma   90.00
#
_symmetry.space_group_name_H-M   'P 1'
#
loop_
_entity.id
_entity.type
_entity.pdbx_description
1 polymer ?
#
loop_
_entity_poly.entity_id
_entity_poly.type
_entity_poly.pdbx_seq_one_letter_code
_entity_poly.pdbx_strand_id
1 'polypeptide(L)'
;MRKKIALLTLLFSALSVAGAWGKTASGVIMMDVNLSQHAQDKEVQLWLPYPESDDDQTISNIFMHGDYAEAKVYRDKVFNTPMLYARWDKDVTNRKLTLSFQAERKEVTRPEFPAKEADWNPEDFAKYLAPTKLAPLDGEVKKLSDEITKGKTTVLEKAKAIYDWTVENTFRDPETRGCGEGDVCKLLKRPGGKCADISSVYVALARAAGVPCREILGIRMGKKEVQDITSWQHCWAEFYLPGYGWVAIDPADVRKKMLVEKLELNDPKTEAYREYFWGGLDPFRVKLGEGRDLVLNPPQHGKPVNYLMYPFAQVGEDTLDWLAPAKFSYTISYHQIHQDGYALIDTASLKKLLDMEPADLLVVDARNPEEYEEVHIKGAINVPQKKFKKYADLLPKEKSARIIFYCNGIKCGKSRKAAKAALEMGYKRIFVYAEGMPVWEEAGMPIYAGPDYEKRIETDKLSPAELNTLIESKADTFTVVDVRDPEEFKKGHVPGAINIPSPTFASQSEVLDKDKQIIVYCSGGGRSYNAYRKLMKLGYKDIRQAIFFDWQEAGLPVEKSEE
;
A
#
# COMPACT_ATOMS: atom_id res chain seq x y z
N MET A 1 -64.07 40.54 28.34
CA MET A 1 -62.60 40.42 28.20
C MET A 1 -62.26 39.00 27.71
N ARG A 2 -61.84 38.85 26.45
CA ARG A 2 -61.27 37.59 25.91
C ARG A 2 -59.85 37.91 25.43
N LYS A 3 -58.84 37.38 26.11
CA LYS A 3 -57.43 37.51 25.70
C LYS A 3 -57.08 36.34 24.78
N LYS A 4 -56.61 36.67 23.56
CA LYS A 4 -55.89 35.74 22.68
C LYS A 4 -54.47 35.58 23.22
N ILE A 5 -54.02 34.35 23.42
CA ILE A 5 -52.60 34.02 23.65
C ILE A 5 -52.13 33.34 22.37
N ALA A 6 -51.21 34.00 21.66
CA ALA A 6 -50.52 33.45 20.51
C ALA A 6 -49.38 32.55 21.01
N LEU A 7 -49.36 31.31 20.52
CA LEU A 7 -48.31 30.34 20.80
C LEU A 7 -47.15 30.62 19.82
N LEU A 8 -46.03 31.12 20.34
CA LEU A 8 -44.80 31.31 19.57
C LEU A 8 -44.01 30.00 19.59
N THR A 9 -44.02 29.26 18.49
CA THR A 9 -43.16 28.08 18.31
C THR A 9 -41.74 28.54 17.97
N LEU A 10 -40.84 28.45 18.95
CA LEU A 10 -39.40 28.57 18.76
C LEU A 10 -38.90 27.33 18.01
N LEU A 11 -38.64 27.47 16.71
CA LEU A 11 -37.83 26.53 15.93
C LEU A 11 -36.37 26.68 16.39
N PHE A 12 -35.87 25.71 17.15
CA PHE A 12 -34.44 25.48 17.29
C PHE A 12 -33.92 24.89 15.97
N SER A 13 -33.32 25.73 15.13
CA SER A 13 -32.46 25.24 14.06
C SER A 13 -31.17 24.72 14.71
N ALA A 14 -31.06 23.40 14.84
CA ALA A 14 -29.77 22.76 15.05
C ALA A 14 -28.94 22.99 13.78
N LEU A 15 -28.11 24.04 13.77
CA LEU A 15 -26.98 24.09 12.86
C LEU A 15 -26.06 22.95 13.26
N SER A 16 -26.12 21.84 12.53
CA SER A 16 -25.03 20.88 12.49
C SER A 16 -23.84 21.60 11.87
N VAL A 17 -22.95 22.12 12.71
CA VAL A 17 -21.58 22.39 12.31
C VAL A 17 -20.99 21.03 11.98
N ALA A 18 -21.12 20.62 10.72
CA ALA A 18 -20.31 19.56 10.16
C ALA A 18 -18.88 20.11 10.15
N GLY A 19 -18.16 19.95 11.26
CA GLY A 19 -16.72 20.14 11.27
C GLY A 19 -16.16 19.26 10.16
N ALA A 20 -15.42 19.86 9.24
CA ALA A 20 -14.70 19.11 8.22
C ALA A 20 -13.67 18.23 8.93
N TRP A 21 -14.04 16.99 9.27
CA TRP A 21 -13.08 16.00 9.71
C TRP A 21 -12.16 15.71 8.52
N GLY A 22 -10.87 16.05 8.66
CA GLY A 22 -9.86 15.78 7.64
C GLY A 22 -9.85 14.31 7.27
N LYS A 23 -9.56 14.01 6.00
CA LYS A 23 -9.52 12.62 5.53
C LYS A 23 -8.48 11.84 6.32
N THR A 24 -8.77 10.59 6.63
CA THR A 24 -7.83 9.69 7.29
C THR A 24 -7.56 8.49 6.38
N ALA A 25 -6.33 8.03 6.32
CA ALA A 25 -5.97 6.76 5.70
C ALA A 25 -5.22 5.90 6.72
N SER A 26 -5.47 4.59 6.70
CA SER A 26 -4.84 3.66 7.60
C SER A 26 -4.53 2.33 6.93
N GLY A 27 -3.41 1.74 7.32
CA GLY A 27 -3.00 0.43 6.84
C GLY A 27 -1.77 -0.09 7.56
N VAL A 28 -1.41 -1.33 7.24
CA VAL A 28 -0.18 -1.97 7.69
C VAL A 28 0.86 -1.84 6.57
N ILE A 29 2.03 -1.32 6.91
CA ILE A 29 3.21 -1.33 6.05
C ILE A 29 4.11 -2.46 6.51
N MET A 30 4.55 -3.32 5.59
CA MET A 30 5.55 -4.36 5.87
C MET A 30 6.77 -4.17 4.98
N MET A 31 7.95 -4.13 5.60
CA MET A 31 9.25 -4.08 4.95
C MET A 31 9.92 -5.44 5.14
N ASP A 32 10.04 -6.20 4.05
CA ASP A 32 10.69 -7.51 4.04
C ASP A 32 12.04 -7.40 3.35
N VAL A 33 13.09 -7.82 4.04
CA VAL A 33 14.46 -7.85 3.55
C VAL A 33 14.99 -9.28 3.61
N ASN A 34 15.60 -9.75 2.52
CA ASN A 34 16.27 -11.04 2.44
C ASN A 34 17.67 -10.87 1.85
N LEU A 35 18.68 -10.77 2.72
CA LEU A 35 20.09 -10.58 2.35
C LEU A 35 20.84 -11.91 2.15
N SER A 36 20.13 -13.05 2.16
CA SER A 36 20.72 -14.39 2.09
C SER A 36 21.39 -14.70 0.75
N GLN A 37 21.22 -13.86 -0.28
CA GLN A 37 21.87 -14.04 -1.58
C GLN A 37 23.26 -13.39 -1.67
N HIS A 38 23.64 -12.56 -0.69
CA HIS A 38 24.92 -11.82 -0.69
C HIS A 38 26.07 -12.67 -0.13
N ALA A 39 27.29 -12.14 -0.08
CA ALA A 39 28.47 -12.89 0.34
C ALA A 39 28.33 -13.47 1.77
N GLN A 40 28.60 -14.78 1.92
CA GLN A 40 28.25 -15.55 3.12
C GLN A 40 29.32 -15.53 4.23
N ASP A 41 30.56 -15.18 3.88
CA ASP A 41 31.72 -15.16 4.78
C ASP A 41 31.88 -13.83 5.55
N LYS A 42 30.93 -12.92 5.41
CA LYS A 42 30.96 -11.57 6.00
C LYS A 42 29.83 -11.36 7.00
N GLU A 43 30.10 -10.52 7.98
CA GLU A 43 29.07 -9.88 8.80
C GLU A 43 28.16 -9.04 7.91
N VAL A 44 26.87 -8.98 8.25
CA VAL A 44 25.91 -8.12 7.57
C VAL A 44 25.26 -7.18 8.55
N GLN A 45 25.19 -5.91 8.17
CA GLN A 45 24.54 -4.85 8.92
C GLN A 45 23.43 -4.22 8.07
N LEU A 46 22.28 -3.98 8.69
CA LEU A 46 21.09 -3.42 8.06
C LEU A 46 20.56 -2.26 8.92
N TRP A 47 20.23 -1.17 8.27
CA TRP A 47 19.52 -0.04 8.84
C TRP A 47 18.23 0.19 8.06
N LEU A 48 17.10 0.07 8.74
CA LEU A 48 15.78 0.38 8.20
C LEU A 48 15.29 1.72 8.74
N PRO A 49 14.63 2.54 7.89
CA PRO A 49 13.89 3.69 8.38
C PRO A 49 12.79 3.23 9.35
N TYR A 50 12.63 3.94 10.47
CA TYR A 50 11.74 3.51 11.56
C TYR A 50 10.63 4.53 11.81
N PRO A 51 9.35 4.12 11.86
CA PRO A 51 8.23 5.04 12.01
C PRO A 51 8.01 5.46 13.46
N GLU A 52 7.55 6.70 13.69
CA GLU A 52 7.15 7.21 15.01
C GLU A 52 5.84 8.00 14.93
N SER A 53 5.06 8.01 16.01
CA SER A 53 3.87 8.85 16.08
C SER A 53 4.24 10.33 16.21
N ASP A 54 3.42 11.19 15.61
CA ASP A 54 3.44 12.64 15.77
C ASP A 54 2.00 13.18 15.76
N ASP A 55 1.83 14.50 15.63
CA ASP A 55 0.51 15.14 15.66
C ASP A 55 -0.39 14.70 14.49
N ASP A 56 0.19 14.32 13.36
CA ASP A 56 -0.51 14.04 12.11
C ASP A 56 -0.49 12.54 11.76
N GLN A 57 0.26 11.71 12.49
CA GLN A 57 0.34 10.26 12.30
C GLN A 57 0.39 9.46 13.60
N THR A 58 -0.37 8.37 13.66
CA THR A 58 -0.30 7.39 14.76
C THR A 58 0.32 6.10 14.27
N ILE A 59 1.41 5.70 14.91
CA ILE A 59 2.10 4.43 14.66
C ILE A 59 1.79 3.45 15.78
N SER A 60 1.38 2.25 15.41
CA SER A 60 1.01 1.20 16.37
C SER A 60 1.35 -0.18 15.82
N ASN A 61 1.22 -1.21 16.66
CA ASN A 61 1.43 -2.62 16.28
C ASN A 61 2.77 -2.85 15.55
N ILE A 62 3.81 -2.13 15.96
CA ILE A 62 5.17 -2.33 15.44
C ILE A 62 5.62 -3.73 15.84
N PHE A 63 6.05 -4.49 14.85
CA PHE A 63 6.53 -5.84 15.03
C PHE A 63 7.72 -6.10 14.12
N MET A 64 8.70 -6.79 14.67
CA MET A 64 9.92 -7.18 13.98
C MET A 64 10.16 -8.67 14.18
N HIS A 65 10.47 -9.36 13.09
CA HIS A 65 10.91 -10.75 13.11
C HIS A 65 12.05 -10.95 12.13
N GLY A 66 12.96 -11.87 12.45
CA GLY A 66 14.11 -12.18 11.64
C GLY A 66 15.08 -13.08 12.39
N ASP A 67 16.12 -13.53 11.70
CA ASP A 67 17.18 -14.41 12.19
C ASP A 67 18.49 -13.64 12.50
N TYR A 68 18.34 -12.39 12.95
CA TYR A 68 19.46 -11.52 13.33
C TYR A 68 20.07 -11.94 14.68
N ALA A 69 21.37 -11.68 14.83
CA ALA A 69 22.08 -11.84 16.10
C ALA A 69 21.80 -10.67 17.05
N GLU A 70 21.63 -9.47 16.50
CA GLU A 70 21.29 -8.26 17.25
C GLU A 70 20.30 -7.42 16.44
N ALA A 71 19.32 -6.82 17.11
CA ALA A 71 18.53 -5.74 16.54
C ALA A 71 18.09 -4.74 17.60
N LYS A 72 18.15 -3.45 17.26
CA LYS A 72 17.79 -2.36 18.17
C LYS A 72 17.43 -1.09 17.41
N VAL A 73 16.53 -0.30 17.97
CA VAL A 73 16.20 1.03 17.46
C VAL A 73 17.19 2.04 18.02
N TYR A 74 17.88 2.74 17.13
CA TYR A 74 18.81 3.81 17.43
C TYR A 74 18.35 5.12 16.79
N ARG A 75 19.08 6.19 17.09
CA ARG A 75 18.90 7.50 16.46
C ARG A 75 20.24 8.07 16.03
N ASP A 76 20.23 8.86 14.96
CA ASP A 76 21.38 9.69 14.61
C ASP A 76 21.53 10.85 15.62
N LYS A 77 22.73 11.42 15.71
CA LYS A 77 23.06 12.44 16.72
C LYS A 77 22.63 13.86 16.36
N VAL A 78 22.31 14.15 15.10
CA VAL A 78 22.08 15.50 14.60
C VAL A 78 20.57 15.77 14.44
N PHE A 79 19.88 14.88 13.75
CA PHE A 79 18.47 15.01 13.43
C PHE A 79 17.57 14.21 14.35
N ASN A 80 18.13 13.34 15.19
CA ASN A 80 17.39 12.44 16.06
C ASN A 80 16.47 11.49 15.26
N THR A 81 16.83 11.21 14.00
CA THR A 81 16.11 10.34 13.08
C THR A 81 16.19 8.90 13.56
N PRO A 82 15.05 8.25 13.82
CA PRO A 82 14.99 6.87 14.28
C PRO A 82 15.34 5.90 13.16
N MET A 83 16.05 4.84 13.51
CA MET A 83 16.41 3.75 12.60
C MET A 83 16.43 2.43 13.34
N LEU A 84 15.92 1.38 12.71
CA LEU A 84 16.11 0.02 13.18
C LEU A 84 17.43 -0.50 12.64
N TYR A 85 18.36 -0.83 13.52
CA TYR A 85 19.57 -1.57 13.21
C TYR A 85 19.34 -3.07 13.40
N ALA A 86 19.86 -3.88 12.49
CA ALA A 86 19.98 -5.32 12.65
C ALA A 86 21.34 -5.82 12.13
N ARG A 87 21.87 -6.85 12.79
CA ARG A 87 23.18 -7.43 12.49
C ARG A 87 23.12 -8.95 12.46
N TRP A 88 23.77 -9.55 11.47
CA TRP A 88 24.01 -10.98 11.38
C TRP A 88 25.52 -11.24 11.48
N ASP A 89 25.90 -12.19 12.33
CA ASP A 89 27.27 -12.64 12.44
C ASP A 89 27.78 -13.22 11.11
N LYS A 90 29.11 -13.28 10.97
CA LYS A 90 29.75 -14.07 9.92
C LYS A 90 29.24 -15.52 9.97
N ASP A 91 29.20 -16.18 8.83
CA ASP A 91 28.80 -17.60 8.68
C ASP A 91 27.29 -17.89 8.81
N VAL A 92 26.47 -16.89 9.16
CA VAL A 92 24.99 -17.03 9.11
C VAL A 92 24.53 -16.94 7.66
N THR A 93 23.80 -17.95 7.18
CA THR A 93 23.37 -18.04 5.78
C THR A 93 21.95 -17.55 5.51
N ASN A 94 21.07 -17.64 6.50
CA ASN A 94 19.73 -17.07 6.41
C ASN A 94 19.78 -15.67 7.03
N ARG A 95 19.44 -14.65 6.24
CA ARG A 95 19.57 -13.24 6.62
C ARG A 95 18.30 -12.50 6.26
N LYS A 96 17.24 -12.82 6.99
CA LYS A 96 15.87 -12.37 6.74
C LYS A 96 15.39 -11.47 7.88
N LEU A 97 14.76 -10.37 7.52
CA LEU A 97 14.09 -9.48 8.48
C LEU A 97 12.81 -8.92 7.89
N THR A 98 11.75 -8.96 8.68
CA THR A 98 10.48 -8.27 8.44
C THR A 98 10.26 -7.23 9.53
N LEU A 99 10.13 -5.96 9.13
CA LEU A 99 9.61 -4.89 9.98
C LEU A 99 8.18 -4.56 9.50
N SER A 100 7.19 -4.68 10.38
CA SER A 100 5.79 -4.33 10.08
C SER A 100 5.24 -3.36 11.10
N PHE A 101 4.40 -2.43 10.68
CA PHE A 101 3.73 -1.49 11.58
C PHE A 101 2.41 -1.01 10.97
N GLN A 102 1.46 -0.66 11.82
CA GLN A 102 0.25 0.04 11.43
C GLN A 102 0.49 1.55 11.48
N ALA A 103 0.11 2.23 10.41
CA ALA A 103 0.06 3.67 10.34
C ALA A 103 -1.37 4.14 10.14
N GLU A 104 -1.79 5.11 10.94
CA GLU A 104 -2.97 5.93 10.69
C GLU A 104 -2.49 7.36 10.43
N ARG A 105 -2.94 7.94 9.33
CA ARG A 105 -2.52 9.27 8.88
C ARG A 105 -3.72 10.16 8.64
N LYS A 106 -3.67 11.34 9.24
CA LYS A 106 -4.64 12.41 9.03
C LYS A 106 -4.15 13.35 7.94
N GLU A 107 -5.07 13.80 7.11
CA GLU A 107 -4.82 14.85 6.14
C GLU A 107 -4.41 16.12 6.88
N VAL A 108 -3.33 16.75 6.42
CA VAL A 108 -2.87 18.03 6.97
C VAL A 108 -3.46 19.12 6.09
N THR A 109 -4.21 20.04 6.69
CA THR A 109 -4.71 21.25 6.02
C THR A 109 -4.53 22.44 6.96
N ARG A 110 -3.46 23.20 6.73
CA ARG A 110 -3.08 24.35 7.57
C ARG A 110 -2.88 25.62 6.74
N PRO A 111 -3.90 26.10 5.99
CA PRO A 111 -3.74 27.25 5.07
C PRO A 111 -3.84 28.61 5.77
N GLU A 112 -4.38 28.66 6.99
CA GLU A 112 -4.58 29.90 7.73
C GLU A 112 -3.33 30.27 8.51
N PHE A 113 -2.53 31.17 7.92
CA PHE A 113 -1.32 31.68 8.55
C PHE A 113 -1.56 32.99 9.31
N PRO A 114 -0.86 33.22 10.43
CA PRO A 114 -0.98 34.44 11.20
C PRO A 114 -0.55 35.66 10.35
N ALA A 115 -1.32 36.75 10.45
CA ALA A 115 -1.01 38.00 9.76
C ALA A 115 0.27 38.69 10.30
N LYS A 116 0.71 38.33 11.51
CA LYS A 116 1.93 38.84 12.15
C LYS A 116 2.73 37.68 12.73
N GLU A 117 4.02 37.64 12.40
CA GLU A 117 4.96 36.69 12.97
C GLU A 117 5.27 37.00 14.43
N ALA A 118 5.36 35.97 15.26
CA ALA A 118 5.86 36.12 16.62
C ALA A 118 7.38 36.37 16.61
N ASP A 119 7.88 36.99 17.68
CA ASP A 119 9.32 37.11 17.89
C ASP A 119 9.95 35.72 18.02
N TRP A 120 11.12 35.52 17.40
CA TRP A 120 11.84 34.25 17.42
C TRP A 120 13.35 34.48 17.29
N ASN A 121 14.15 33.54 17.80
CA ASN A 121 15.61 33.59 17.70
C ASN A 121 16.12 32.60 16.63
N PRO A 122 16.80 33.04 15.58
CA PRO A 122 17.41 32.16 14.58
C PRO A 122 18.37 31.10 15.16
N GLU A 123 19.02 31.37 16.30
CA GLU A 123 19.94 30.41 16.94
C GLU A 123 19.22 29.13 17.40
N ASP A 124 17.95 29.25 17.84
CA ASP A 124 17.13 28.09 18.23
C ASP A 124 16.88 27.13 17.04
N PHE A 125 17.04 27.66 15.82
CA PHE A 125 16.86 26.95 14.57
C PHE A 125 18.15 26.81 13.77
N ALA A 126 19.33 27.00 14.38
CA ALA A 126 20.61 26.97 13.69
C ALA A 126 20.80 25.70 12.84
N LYS A 127 20.36 24.54 13.35
CA LYS A 127 20.37 23.26 12.62
C LYS A 127 19.54 23.30 11.32
N TYR A 128 18.41 23.98 11.36
CA TYR A 128 17.46 24.09 10.24
C TYR A 128 17.75 25.30 9.33
N LEU A 129 18.78 26.08 9.67
CA LEU A 129 19.36 27.15 8.85
C LEU A 129 20.73 26.76 8.26
N ALA A 130 21.29 25.62 8.65
CA ALA A 130 22.61 25.18 8.23
C ALA A 130 22.62 24.58 6.81
N PRO A 131 23.75 24.70 6.07
CA PRO A 131 23.94 24.01 4.80
C PRO A 131 23.99 22.49 4.98
N THR A 132 23.81 21.76 3.89
CA THR A 132 24.18 20.34 3.79
C THR A 132 25.18 20.19 2.65
N LYS A 133 25.84 19.03 2.55
CA LYS A 133 26.92 18.83 1.57
C LYS A 133 26.46 19.05 0.12
N LEU A 134 25.23 18.66 -0.20
CA LEU A 134 24.65 18.79 -1.55
C LEU A 134 23.73 20.02 -1.70
N ALA A 135 23.54 20.78 -0.61
CA ALA A 135 22.78 22.02 -0.60
C ALA A 135 23.56 23.11 0.15
N PRO A 136 24.61 23.69 -0.47
CA PRO A 136 25.28 24.86 0.09
C PRO A 136 24.36 26.07 0.05
N LEU A 137 24.64 27.07 0.90
CA LEU A 137 23.81 28.28 1.07
C LEU A 137 24.50 29.55 0.57
N ASP A 138 25.60 29.42 -0.16
CA ASP A 138 26.42 30.50 -0.70
C ASP A 138 26.40 30.51 -2.25
N GLY A 139 27.25 31.34 -2.86
CA GLY A 139 27.41 31.41 -4.31
C GLY A 139 26.10 31.66 -5.07
N GLU A 140 25.86 30.86 -6.12
CA GLU A 140 24.66 30.96 -6.95
C GLU A 140 23.37 30.66 -6.18
N VAL A 141 23.41 29.79 -5.15
CA VAL A 141 22.23 29.49 -4.32
C VAL A 141 21.81 30.74 -3.56
N LYS A 142 22.77 31.42 -2.90
CA LYS A 142 22.48 32.67 -2.17
C LYS A 142 22.01 33.78 -3.09
N LYS A 143 22.68 33.97 -4.22
CA LYS A 143 22.35 35.00 -5.20
C LYS A 143 20.91 34.86 -5.71
N LEU A 144 20.52 33.64 -6.09
CA LEU A 144 19.17 33.34 -6.54
C LEU A 144 18.15 33.51 -5.40
N SER A 145 18.46 33.01 -4.20
CA SER A 145 17.61 33.19 -3.03
C SER A 145 17.32 34.67 -2.73
N ASP A 146 18.34 35.53 -2.80
CA ASP A 146 18.21 36.97 -2.58
C ASP A 146 17.39 37.67 -3.67
N GLU A 147 17.49 37.19 -4.91
CA GLU A 147 16.67 37.67 -6.02
C GLU A 147 15.20 37.32 -5.82
N ILE A 148 14.88 36.06 -5.50
CA ILE A 148 13.51 35.58 -5.28
C ILE A 148 12.86 36.32 -4.10
N THR A 149 13.63 36.58 -3.04
CA THR A 149 13.12 37.16 -1.79
C THR A 149 13.29 38.67 -1.70
N LYS A 150 13.68 39.34 -2.78
CA LYS A 150 13.90 40.78 -2.81
C LYS A 150 12.65 41.55 -2.34
N GLY A 151 12.83 42.38 -1.31
CA GLY A 151 11.77 43.17 -0.72
C GLY A 151 10.83 42.41 0.21
N LYS A 152 11.04 41.11 0.45
CA LYS A 152 10.29 40.31 1.44
C LYS A 152 11.01 40.34 2.77
N THR A 153 10.29 40.66 3.85
CA THR A 153 10.88 40.83 5.17
C THR A 153 10.53 39.70 6.12
N THR A 154 9.33 39.15 6.00
CA THR A 154 8.81 38.08 6.87
C THR A 154 9.25 36.69 6.40
N VAL A 155 9.27 35.72 7.32
CA VAL A 155 9.51 34.30 6.99
C VAL A 155 8.45 33.78 6.01
N LEU A 156 7.18 34.10 6.24
CA LEU A 156 6.06 33.64 5.41
C LEU A 156 6.18 34.13 3.97
N GLU A 157 6.47 35.43 3.76
CA GLU A 157 6.60 35.99 2.41
C GLU A 157 7.76 35.37 1.64
N LYS A 158 8.90 35.15 2.32
CA LYS A 158 10.08 34.51 1.73
C LYS A 158 9.80 33.05 1.38
N ALA A 159 9.21 32.30 2.31
CA ALA A 159 8.87 30.90 2.13
C ALA A 159 7.88 30.70 0.96
N LYS A 160 6.87 31.58 0.84
CA LYS A 160 5.91 31.53 -0.27
C LYS A 160 6.55 31.87 -1.61
N ALA A 161 7.35 32.94 -1.67
CA ALA A 161 8.05 33.32 -2.91
C ALA A 161 8.97 32.20 -3.42
N ILE A 162 9.67 31.52 -2.51
CA ILE A 162 10.55 30.40 -2.86
C ILE A 162 9.74 29.16 -3.26
N TYR A 163 8.58 28.91 -2.65
CA TYR A 163 7.68 27.82 -3.04
C TYR A 163 7.19 28.01 -4.47
N ASP A 164 6.67 29.20 -4.78
CA ASP A 164 6.15 29.55 -6.10
C ASP A 164 7.26 29.44 -7.15
N TRP A 165 8.42 30.03 -6.87
CA TRP A 165 9.57 29.93 -7.75
C TRP A 165 9.98 28.47 -7.99
N THR A 166 10.00 27.64 -6.95
CA THR A 166 10.35 26.22 -7.08
C THR A 166 9.38 25.49 -8.00
N VAL A 167 8.07 25.71 -7.85
CA VAL A 167 7.07 25.09 -8.74
C VAL A 167 7.19 25.60 -10.18
N GLU A 168 7.46 26.89 -10.36
CA GLU A 168 7.55 27.53 -11.68
C GLU A 168 8.81 27.12 -12.46
N ASN A 169 9.92 26.92 -11.74
CA ASN A 169 11.24 26.76 -12.36
C ASN A 169 11.76 25.33 -12.33
N THR A 170 11.08 24.39 -11.64
CA THR A 170 11.46 22.96 -11.66
C THR A 170 10.50 22.12 -12.48
N PHE A 171 10.91 20.91 -12.85
CA PHE A 171 10.04 19.92 -13.49
C PHE A 171 10.27 18.51 -12.95
N ARG A 172 9.23 17.67 -13.04
CA ARG A 172 9.31 16.26 -12.64
C ARG A 172 10.01 15.47 -13.73
N ASP A 173 11.12 14.84 -13.39
CA ASP A 173 11.87 13.95 -14.31
C ASP A 173 11.67 12.47 -13.89
N PRO A 174 10.92 11.67 -14.66
CA PRO A 174 10.68 10.26 -14.32
C PRO A 174 11.94 9.38 -14.41
N GLU A 175 12.95 9.79 -15.17
CA GLU A 175 14.20 9.04 -15.40
C GLU A 175 15.19 9.19 -14.24
N THR A 176 14.95 10.13 -13.33
CA THR A 176 15.75 10.29 -12.12
C THR A 176 15.72 9.02 -11.28
N ARG A 177 16.90 8.54 -10.88
CA ARG A 177 17.04 7.35 -10.04
C ARG A 177 16.55 7.60 -8.61
N GLY A 178 15.79 6.65 -8.05
CA GLY A 178 15.22 6.78 -6.70
C GLY A 178 14.36 8.05 -6.57
N CYS A 179 14.57 8.81 -5.51
CA CYS A 179 13.92 10.12 -5.30
C CYS A 179 14.75 11.32 -5.77
N GLY A 180 15.99 11.09 -6.25
CA GLY A 180 16.97 12.14 -6.50
C GLY A 180 18.07 12.22 -5.45
N GLU A 181 19.21 12.80 -5.82
CA GLU A 181 20.33 13.03 -4.88
C GLU A 181 20.17 14.34 -4.10
N GLY A 182 19.45 15.32 -4.63
CA GLY A 182 19.34 16.65 -4.03
C GLY A 182 20.59 17.52 -4.20
N ASP A 183 21.37 17.32 -5.28
CA ASP A 183 22.51 18.19 -5.62
C ASP A 183 22.01 19.53 -6.18
N VAL A 184 21.84 20.51 -5.30
CA VAL A 184 21.20 21.79 -5.61
C VAL A 184 21.98 22.56 -6.66
N CYS A 185 23.31 22.54 -6.62
CA CYS A 185 24.14 23.24 -7.60
C CYS A 185 23.97 22.69 -9.02
N LYS A 186 23.75 21.36 -9.17
CA LYS A 186 23.39 20.77 -10.47
C LYS A 186 21.96 21.10 -10.85
N LEU A 187 21.03 21.00 -9.90
CA LEU A 187 19.61 21.23 -10.13
C LEU A 187 19.32 22.69 -10.54
N LEU A 188 20.04 23.68 -10.04
CA LEU A 188 19.87 25.06 -10.51
C LEU A 188 20.29 25.28 -11.97
N LYS A 189 21.11 24.40 -12.54
CA LYS A 189 21.49 24.44 -13.97
C LYS A 189 20.52 23.67 -14.85
N ARG A 190 19.99 22.56 -14.33
CA ARG A 190 18.96 21.74 -14.97
C ARG A 190 17.95 21.29 -13.89
N PRO A 191 16.86 22.03 -13.68
CA PRO A 191 15.97 21.86 -12.52
C PRO A 191 14.95 20.73 -12.71
N GLY A 192 15.41 19.60 -13.26
CA GLY A 192 14.65 18.39 -13.45
C GLY A 192 15.02 17.34 -12.41
N GLY A 193 14.02 16.78 -11.74
CA GLY A 193 14.29 15.75 -10.75
C GLY A 193 13.03 15.11 -10.17
N LYS A 194 13.22 14.33 -9.10
CA LYS A 194 12.13 13.75 -8.30
C LYS A 194 11.97 14.49 -6.98
N CYS A 195 11.33 13.88 -5.99
CA CYS A 195 10.89 14.58 -4.79
C CYS A 195 12.04 15.04 -3.90
N ALA A 196 13.10 14.24 -3.74
CA ALA A 196 14.27 14.66 -2.98
C ALA A 196 15.02 15.81 -3.69
N ASP A 197 15.07 15.81 -5.03
CA ASP A 197 15.70 16.90 -5.79
C ASP A 197 14.93 18.22 -5.65
N ILE A 198 13.64 18.22 -5.99
CA ILE A 198 12.82 19.42 -5.99
C ILE A 198 12.66 19.96 -4.56
N SER A 199 12.49 19.07 -3.57
CA SER A 199 12.43 19.47 -2.16
C SER A 199 13.76 20.07 -1.68
N SER A 200 14.90 19.51 -2.09
CA SER A 200 16.22 20.07 -1.75
C SER A 200 16.46 21.46 -2.32
N VAL A 201 15.99 21.75 -3.54
CA VAL A 201 16.06 23.10 -4.12
C VAL A 201 15.28 24.09 -3.25
N TYR A 202 14.04 23.76 -2.87
CA TYR A 202 13.26 24.60 -1.97
C TYR A 202 13.97 24.81 -0.62
N VAL A 203 14.41 23.73 0.03
CA VAL A 203 15.05 23.80 1.35
C VAL A 203 16.31 24.66 1.32
N ALA A 204 17.14 24.51 0.29
CA ALA A 204 18.38 25.29 0.16
C ALA A 204 18.12 26.78 -0.03
N LEU A 205 17.21 27.13 -0.94
CA LEU A 205 16.82 28.52 -1.18
C LEU A 205 16.17 29.13 0.08
N ALA A 206 15.28 28.38 0.75
CA ALA A 206 14.65 28.84 1.98
C ALA A 206 15.69 29.14 3.08
N ARG A 207 16.61 28.21 3.32
CA ARG A 207 17.69 28.40 4.31
C ARG A 207 18.61 29.57 3.94
N ALA A 208 18.96 29.72 2.67
CA ALA A 208 19.77 30.84 2.18
C ALA A 208 19.07 32.21 2.38
N ALA A 209 17.73 32.24 2.41
CA ALA A 209 16.92 33.42 2.72
C ALA A 209 16.73 33.67 4.23
N GLY A 210 17.27 32.80 5.09
CA GLY A 210 17.09 32.83 6.54
C GLY A 210 15.77 32.23 7.02
N VAL A 211 15.11 31.42 6.21
CA VAL A 211 13.90 30.67 6.59
C VAL A 211 14.31 29.29 7.13
N PRO A 212 14.05 28.95 8.40
CA PRO A 212 14.34 27.62 8.91
C PRO A 212 13.51 26.58 8.17
N CYS A 213 14.18 25.59 7.60
CA CYS A 213 13.53 24.61 6.75
C CYS A 213 14.15 23.23 6.94
N ARG A 214 13.35 22.17 6.82
CA ARG A 214 13.79 20.78 6.89
C ARG A 214 13.16 19.96 5.78
N GLU A 215 13.88 18.93 5.36
CA GLU A 215 13.34 17.91 4.46
C GLU A 215 12.87 16.72 5.30
N ILE A 216 11.67 16.25 4.99
CA ILE A 216 11.05 15.09 5.60
C ILE A 216 11.15 13.90 4.65
N LEU A 217 11.53 12.78 5.22
CA LEU A 217 11.75 11.52 4.54
C LEU A 217 10.62 10.56 4.89
N GLY A 218 9.97 9.97 3.89
CA GLY A 218 8.81 9.13 4.12
C GLY A 218 8.48 8.15 3.00
N ILE A 219 7.32 7.53 3.14
CA ILE A 219 6.78 6.57 2.19
C ILE A 219 5.28 6.80 2.00
N ARG A 220 4.78 6.55 0.79
CA ARG A 220 3.34 6.61 0.52
C ARG A 220 2.66 5.27 0.78
N MET A 221 1.52 5.33 1.47
CA MET A 221 0.59 4.21 1.59
C MET A 221 -0.12 3.93 0.26
N GLY A 222 -0.54 2.68 0.09
CA GLY A 222 -1.31 2.23 -1.06
C GLY A 222 -2.73 2.81 -1.07
N LYS A 223 -3.34 2.78 -2.25
CA LYS A 223 -4.76 3.16 -2.46
C LYS A 223 -5.67 1.97 -2.74
N LYS A 224 -5.10 0.77 -2.86
CA LYS A 224 -5.79 -0.51 -3.03
C LYS A 224 -5.71 -1.32 -1.73
N GLU A 225 -6.53 -2.37 -1.63
CA GLU A 225 -6.57 -3.27 -0.47
C GLU A 225 -5.20 -3.87 -0.13
N VAL A 226 -4.47 -4.31 -1.15
CA VAL A 226 -3.08 -4.77 -1.04
C VAL A 226 -2.29 -4.14 -2.19
N GLN A 227 -1.09 -3.64 -1.90
CA GLN A 227 -0.28 -2.96 -2.90
C GLN A 227 1.22 -3.06 -2.62
N ASP A 228 2.01 -3.40 -3.64
CA ASP A 228 3.46 -3.20 -3.61
C ASP A 228 3.76 -1.69 -3.67
N ILE A 229 4.43 -1.20 -2.64
CA ILE A 229 4.85 0.19 -2.47
C ILE A 229 6.38 0.30 -2.33
N THR A 230 7.13 -0.68 -2.81
CA THR A 230 8.61 -0.78 -2.71
C THR A 230 9.32 0.46 -3.26
N SER A 231 8.74 1.10 -4.29
CA SER A 231 9.27 2.30 -4.97
C SER A 231 8.51 3.60 -4.63
N TRP A 232 7.71 3.60 -3.56
CA TRP A 232 6.81 4.70 -3.21
C TRP A 232 7.37 5.63 -2.13
N GLN A 233 8.69 5.64 -1.96
CA GLN A 233 9.38 6.63 -1.12
C GLN A 233 9.05 8.04 -1.62
N HIS A 234 8.91 8.96 -0.67
CA HIS A 234 8.56 10.34 -0.97
C HIS A 234 9.20 11.30 0.02
N CYS A 235 9.59 12.47 -0.48
CA CYS A 235 10.13 13.56 0.32
C CYS A 235 9.24 14.80 0.16
N TRP A 236 9.10 15.55 1.24
CA TRP A 236 8.49 16.87 1.23
C TRP A 236 9.29 17.79 2.16
N ALA A 237 9.01 19.08 2.14
CA ALA A 237 9.68 20.04 3.00
C ALA A 237 8.73 20.61 4.05
N GLU A 238 9.32 21.08 5.13
CA GLU A 238 8.63 21.88 6.14
C GLU A 238 9.46 23.11 6.43
N PHE A 239 8.82 24.28 6.46
CA PHE A 239 9.43 25.49 6.98
C PHE A 239 8.85 25.82 8.35
N TYR A 240 9.64 26.43 9.22
CA TYR A 240 9.15 26.90 10.51
C TYR A 240 8.60 28.32 10.36
N LEU A 241 7.34 28.50 10.74
CA LEU A 241 6.69 29.81 10.78
C LEU A 241 6.61 30.30 12.25
N PRO A 242 7.24 31.42 12.60
CA PRO A 242 7.27 31.93 13.98
C PRO A 242 5.89 32.14 14.59
N GLY A 243 5.65 31.52 15.75
CA GLY A 243 4.35 31.57 16.45
C GLY A 243 3.29 30.61 15.89
N TYR A 244 3.60 29.85 14.84
CA TYR A 244 2.69 28.88 14.23
C TYR A 244 3.22 27.45 14.31
N GLY A 245 4.51 27.25 14.04
CA GLY A 245 5.16 25.93 14.03
C GLY A 245 5.59 25.50 12.62
N TRP A 246 5.80 24.19 12.45
CA TRP A 246 6.21 23.61 11.17
C TRP A 246 5.04 23.56 10.18
N VAL A 247 5.25 24.14 9.00
CA VAL A 247 4.29 24.17 7.89
C VAL A 247 4.80 23.29 6.77
N ALA A 248 4.03 22.26 6.42
CA ALA A 248 4.38 21.34 5.35
C ALA A 248 4.07 21.91 3.97
N ILE A 249 4.99 21.67 3.04
CA ILE A 249 4.86 22.07 1.64
C ILE A 249 5.38 20.98 0.71
N ASP A 250 4.82 20.88 -0.50
CA ASP A 250 5.27 19.87 -1.46
C ASP A 250 5.21 20.33 -2.93
N PRO A 251 6.18 21.16 -3.37
CA PRO A 251 6.28 21.58 -4.76
C PRO A 251 6.57 20.40 -5.70
N ALA A 252 7.17 19.32 -5.20
CA ALA A 252 7.49 18.15 -6.02
C ALA A 252 6.25 17.39 -6.45
N ASP A 253 5.22 17.32 -5.59
CA ASP A 253 3.94 16.71 -5.96
C ASP A 253 3.12 17.58 -6.90
N VAL A 254 3.19 18.92 -6.79
CA VAL A 254 2.61 19.80 -7.81
C VAL A 254 3.19 19.45 -9.18
N ARG A 255 4.54 19.38 -9.27
CA ARG A 255 5.22 19.00 -10.53
C ARG A 255 4.88 17.58 -11.00
N LYS A 256 4.71 16.63 -10.07
CA LYS A 256 4.29 15.26 -10.38
C LYS A 256 2.86 15.23 -10.94
N LYS A 257 1.95 15.99 -10.35
CA LYS A 257 0.56 16.12 -10.81
C LYS A 257 0.49 16.70 -12.21
N MET A 258 1.25 17.77 -12.47
CA MET A 258 1.38 18.33 -13.81
C MET A 258 1.87 17.29 -14.83
N LEU A 259 2.90 16.51 -14.51
CA LEU A 259 3.42 15.48 -15.41
C LEU A 259 2.37 14.38 -15.69
N VAL A 260 1.74 13.84 -14.64
CA VAL A 260 0.81 12.71 -14.76
C VAL A 260 -0.49 13.12 -15.44
N GLU A 261 -0.98 14.32 -15.16
CA GLU A 261 -2.26 14.84 -15.68
C GLU A 261 -2.06 15.71 -16.94
N LYS A 262 -0.82 15.85 -17.43
CA LYS A 262 -0.42 16.64 -18.60
C LYS A 262 -0.89 18.11 -18.52
N LEU A 263 -0.65 18.73 -17.37
CA LEU A 263 -1.07 20.11 -17.07
C LEU A 263 0.08 21.10 -17.29
N GLU A 264 -0.28 22.30 -17.74
CA GLU A 264 0.61 23.45 -17.82
C GLU A 264 0.62 24.25 -16.51
N LEU A 265 1.59 25.16 -16.38
CA LEU A 265 1.77 26.00 -15.18
C LEU A 265 0.54 26.85 -14.84
N ASN A 266 -0.14 27.38 -15.86
CA ASN A 266 -1.30 28.26 -15.74
C ASN A 266 -2.64 27.50 -15.76
N ASP A 267 -2.62 26.17 -15.74
CA ASP A 267 -3.85 25.37 -15.67
C ASP A 267 -4.54 25.59 -14.31
N PRO A 268 -5.86 25.82 -14.26
CA PRO A 268 -6.60 25.98 -13.01
C PRO A 268 -6.41 24.82 -12.02
N LYS A 269 -6.21 23.59 -12.49
CA LYS A 269 -5.91 22.43 -11.64
C LYS A 269 -4.50 22.51 -11.06
N THR A 270 -3.52 23.00 -11.83
CA THR A 270 -2.18 23.25 -11.33
C THR A 270 -2.21 24.27 -10.21
N GLU A 271 -2.98 25.35 -10.36
CA GLU A 271 -3.16 26.35 -9.30
C GLU A 271 -3.79 25.74 -8.05
N ALA A 272 -4.86 24.95 -8.20
CA ALA A 272 -5.48 24.24 -7.08
C ALA A 272 -4.50 23.29 -6.36
N TYR A 273 -3.60 22.60 -7.09
CA TYR A 273 -2.54 21.80 -6.48
C TYR A 273 -1.51 22.66 -5.75
N ARG A 274 -1.13 23.82 -6.31
CA ARG A 274 -0.21 24.77 -5.66
C ARG A 274 -0.76 25.26 -4.33
N GLU A 275 -2.03 25.65 -4.31
CA GLU A 275 -2.72 26.10 -3.11
C GLU A 275 -2.83 24.97 -2.08
N TYR A 276 -3.22 23.76 -2.52
CA TYR A 276 -3.35 22.61 -1.62
C TYR A 276 -2.02 22.21 -0.97
N PHE A 277 -0.94 22.10 -1.75
CA PHE A 277 0.38 21.71 -1.24
C PHE A 277 1.15 22.87 -0.58
N TRP A 278 0.50 24.03 -0.38
CA TRP A 278 1.00 25.11 0.46
C TRP A 278 0.33 25.05 1.83
N GLY A 279 0.95 24.32 2.77
CA GLY A 279 0.36 24.05 4.09
C GLY A 279 -0.52 22.79 4.14
N GLY A 280 -0.60 22.02 3.06
CA GLY A 280 -1.39 20.79 3.00
C GLY A 280 -0.61 19.55 2.57
N LEU A 281 -1.03 18.40 3.10
CA LEU A 281 -0.52 17.08 2.76
C LEU A 281 -1.67 16.08 2.74
N ASP A 282 -1.70 15.25 1.69
CA ASP A 282 -2.65 14.14 1.59
C ASP A 282 -2.43 13.09 2.71
N PRO A 283 -3.48 12.35 3.12
CA PRO A 283 -3.39 11.42 4.24
C PRO A 283 -2.59 10.13 3.92
N PHE A 284 -1.93 10.03 2.76
CA PHE A 284 -1.24 8.79 2.37
C PHE A 284 0.26 8.81 2.65
N ARG A 285 0.80 9.75 3.43
CA ARG A 285 2.25 9.96 3.56
C ARG A 285 2.75 9.62 4.95
N VAL A 286 3.45 8.52 5.17
CA VAL A 286 4.03 8.21 6.48
C VAL A 286 5.42 8.82 6.59
N LYS A 287 5.65 9.64 7.61
CA LYS A 287 6.97 10.18 7.97
C LYS A 287 7.79 9.05 8.61
N LEU A 288 9.02 8.89 8.13
CA LEU A 288 9.98 7.91 8.65
C LEU A 288 11.25 8.56 9.22
N GLY A 289 11.52 9.82 8.88
CA GLY A 289 12.70 10.52 9.38
C GLY A 289 12.85 11.92 8.80
N GLU A 290 13.96 12.56 9.12
CA GLU A 290 14.39 13.82 8.53
C GLU A 290 15.92 13.88 8.38
N GLY A 291 16.39 14.89 7.66
CA GLY A 291 17.81 15.23 7.61
C GLY A 291 18.60 14.64 6.45
N ARG A 292 19.81 15.18 6.30
CA ARG A 292 20.78 14.85 5.25
C ARG A 292 22.15 14.59 5.87
N ASP A 293 23.02 13.93 5.13
CA ASP A 293 24.41 13.63 5.57
C ASP A 293 24.45 12.88 6.92
N LEU A 294 23.60 11.86 7.04
CA LEU A 294 23.38 11.09 8.25
C LEU A 294 24.57 10.17 8.55
N VAL A 295 25.11 10.29 9.76
CA VAL A 295 25.92 9.22 10.36
C VAL A 295 24.95 8.27 11.05
N LEU A 296 24.84 7.04 10.54
CA LEU A 296 23.95 6.04 11.10
C LEU A 296 24.41 5.62 12.50
N ASN A 297 23.54 4.90 13.19
CA ASN A 297 23.84 4.40 14.53
C ASN A 297 23.42 2.92 14.65
N PRO A 298 24.37 1.99 14.89
CA PRO A 298 25.83 2.19 14.89
C PRO A 298 26.35 2.80 13.58
N PRO A 299 27.51 3.49 13.59
CA PRO A 299 28.07 4.09 12.38
C PRO A 299 28.34 3.05 11.30
N GLN A 300 27.89 3.35 10.08
CA GLN A 300 28.21 2.59 8.88
C GLN A 300 29.68 2.79 8.47
N HIS A 301 30.22 1.85 7.70
CA HIS A 301 31.51 2.04 7.02
C HIS A 301 31.40 3.12 5.93
N GLY A 302 32.42 3.96 5.81
CA GLY A 302 32.50 4.97 4.76
C GLY A 302 31.89 6.32 5.13
N LYS A 303 31.30 6.99 4.14
CA LYS A 303 30.81 8.38 4.28
C LYS A 303 29.41 8.42 4.90
N PRO A 304 29.00 9.57 5.47
CA PRO A 304 27.61 9.80 5.86
C PRO A 304 26.63 9.48 4.73
N VAL A 305 25.51 8.86 5.07
CA VAL A 305 24.44 8.51 4.13
C VAL A 305 23.63 9.75 3.82
N ASN A 306 23.40 10.03 2.53
CA ASN A 306 22.71 11.24 2.11
C ASN A 306 21.32 11.40 2.76
N TYR A 307 20.52 10.33 2.84
CA TYR A 307 19.23 10.26 3.54
C TYR A 307 18.85 8.81 3.83
N LEU A 308 17.98 8.58 4.82
CA LEU A 308 17.51 7.24 5.20
C LEU A 308 15.97 7.13 5.06
N MET A 309 15.49 6.80 3.86
CA MET A 309 14.10 6.39 3.58
C MET A 309 13.98 5.07 2.83
N TYR A 310 15.14 4.50 2.47
CA TYR A 310 15.29 3.18 1.86
C TYR A 310 16.02 2.28 2.85
N PRO A 311 15.81 0.95 2.80
CA PRO A 311 16.69 0.01 3.48
C PRO A 311 18.14 0.23 3.08
N PHE A 312 19.04 0.38 4.05
CA PHE A 312 20.47 0.53 3.82
C PHE A 312 21.22 -0.64 4.46
N ALA A 313 22.15 -1.28 3.75
CA ALA A 313 22.87 -2.41 4.29
C ALA A 313 24.31 -2.50 3.80
N GLN A 314 25.15 -3.12 4.62
CA GLN A 314 26.54 -3.41 4.32
C GLN A 314 26.83 -4.90 4.55
N VAL A 315 27.65 -5.48 3.66
CA VAL A 315 28.15 -6.85 3.75
C VAL A 315 29.67 -6.74 3.92
N GLY A 316 30.16 -6.89 5.15
CA GLY A 316 31.47 -6.37 5.53
C GLY A 316 31.52 -4.86 5.33
N GLU A 317 32.49 -4.39 4.54
CA GLU A 317 32.62 -2.96 4.21
C GLU A 317 31.87 -2.56 2.93
N ASP A 318 31.38 -3.54 2.16
CA ASP A 318 30.71 -3.30 0.89
C ASP A 318 29.28 -2.82 1.12
N THR A 319 28.95 -1.66 0.56
CA THR A 319 27.61 -1.09 0.67
C THR A 319 26.72 -1.56 -0.46
N LEU A 320 25.58 -2.15 -0.12
CA LEU A 320 24.61 -2.62 -1.10
C LEU A 320 23.92 -1.43 -1.78
N ASP A 321 23.56 -1.61 -3.05
CA ASP A 321 22.87 -0.57 -3.82
C ASP A 321 21.39 -0.44 -3.39
N TRP A 322 21.14 0.41 -2.38
CA TRP A 322 19.83 0.60 -1.74
C TRP A 322 18.76 1.21 -2.64
N LEU A 323 19.13 1.76 -3.80
CA LEU A 323 18.17 2.28 -4.79
C LEU A 323 17.77 1.21 -5.83
N ALA A 324 18.32 0.00 -5.74
CA ALA A 324 18.04 -1.12 -6.63
C ALA A 324 17.37 -2.28 -5.84
N PRO A 325 16.05 -2.24 -5.57
CA PRO A 325 15.38 -3.16 -4.66
C PRO A 325 15.55 -4.64 -4.99
N ALA A 326 15.54 -5.00 -6.28
CA ALA A 326 15.74 -6.38 -6.72
C ALA A 326 17.16 -6.89 -6.43
N LYS A 327 18.19 -6.04 -6.58
CA LYS A 327 19.58 -6.39 -6.29
C LYS A 327 19.84 -6.41 -4.78
N PHE A 328 19.24 -5.46 -4.04
CA PHE A 328 19.31 -5.41 -2.59
C PHE A 328 18.56 -6.59 -1.94
N SER A 329 17.47 -7.04 -2.57
CA SER A 329 16.48 -8.00 -2.08
C SER A 329 15.64 -7.49 -0.90
N TYR A 330 14.90 -6.40 -1.16
CA TYR A 330 13.82 -5.97 -0.28
C TYR A 330 12.51 -5.70 -1.04
N THR A 331 11.39 -5.77 -0.33
CA THR A 331 10.11 -5.19 -0.79
C THR A 331 9.44 -4.44 0.33
N ILE A 332 8.50 -3.56 -0.02
CA ILE A 332 7.62 -2.91 0.92
C ILE A 332 6.18 -3.09 0.43
N SER A 333 5.32 -3.67 1.24
CA SER A 333 3.90 -3.86 0.94
C SER A 333 3.01 -3.02 1.85
N TYR A 334 1.89 -2.59 1.28
CA TYR A 334 0.80 -1.95 2.00
C TYR A 334 -0.40 -2.88 2.05
N HIS A 335 -1.01 -2.98 3.22
CA HIS A 335 -2.20 -3.77 3.49
C HIS A 335 -3.23 -2.88 4.15
N GLN A 336 -4.33 -2.61 3.46
CA GLN A 336 -5.43 -1.82 3.97
C GLN A 336 -6.04 -2.49 5.20
N ILE A 337 -6.34 -1.68 6.22
CA ILE A 337 -7.12 -2.13 7.36
C ILE A 337 -8.60 -2.00 7.01
N HIS A 338 -9.31 -3.12 7.04
CA HIS A 338 -10.75 -3.17 6.88
C HIS A 338 -11.44 -2.45 8.05
N GLN A 339 -12.63 -1.91 7.80
CA GLN A 339 -13.47 -1.24 8.83
C GLN A 339 -13.74 -2.09 10.09
N ASP A 340 -13.59 -3.42 10.01
CA ASP A 340 -13.73 -4.34 11.14
C ASP A 340 -12.43 -4.52 11.96
N GLY A 341 -11.30 -3.90 11.56
CA GLY A 341 -10.06 -3.88 12.31
C GLY A 341 -8.97 -4.90 11.92
N TYR A 342 -9.21 -5.75 10.92
CA TYR A 342 -8.18 -6.66 10.36
C TYR A 342 -7.61 -6.10 9.05
N ALA A 343 -6.39 -6.51 8.69
CA ALA A 343 -5.78 -6.15 7.41
C ALA A 343 -6.08 -7.20 6.31
N LEU A 344 -6.01 -6.81 5.03
CA LEU A 344 -6.15 -7.74 3.91
C LEU A 344 -4.78 -8.21 3.41
N ILE A 345 -4.72 -9.43 2.88
CA ILE A 345 -3.51 -9.99 2.26
C ILE A 345 -3.89 -10.74 0.98
N ASP A 346 -3.07 -10.61 -0.06
CA ASP A 346 -3.23 -11.30 -1.34
C ASP A 346 -2.32 -12.53 -1.43
N THR A 347 -2.46 -13.31 -2.50
CA THR A 347 -1.71 -14.57 -2.70
C THR A 347 -0.21 -14.32 -2.72
N ALA A 348 0.24 -13.28 -3.42
CA ALA A 348 1.66 -12.96 -3.57
C ALA A 348 2.30 -12.58 -2.22
N SER A 349 1.64 -11.72 -1.45
CA SER A 349 2.11 -11.30 -0.13
C SER A 349 2.06 -12.43 0.88
N LEU A 350 1.01 -13.27 0.87
CA LEU A 350 0.92 -14.44 1.75
C LEU A 350 2.01 -15.45 1.43
N LYS A 351 2.25 -15.76 0.15
CA LYS A 351 3.34 -16.64 -0.26
C LYS A 351 4.69 -16.10 0.23
N LYS A 352 4.96 -14.82 -0.03
CA LYS A 352 6.20 -14.19 0.42
C LYS A 352 6.37 -14.28 1.92
N LEU A 353 5.31 -14.02 2.68
CA LEU A 353 5.34 -14.13 4.13
C LEU A 353 5.63 -15.56 4.59
N LEU A 354 5.09 -16.59 3.92
CA LEU A 354 5.40 -17.99 4.22
C LEU A 354 6.86 -18.34 3.86
N ASP A 355 7.39 -17.83 2.75
CA ASP A 355 8.81 -18.04 2.35
C ASP A 355 9.80 -17.40 3.35
N MET A 356 9.36 -16.41 4.12
CA MET A 356 10.14 -15.82 5.22
C MET A 356 10.19 -16.72 6.46
N GLU A 357 9.39 -17.79 6.50
CA GLU A 357 9.27 -18.76 7.60
C GLU A 357 9.13 -18.14 9.00
N PRO A 358 8.22 -17.17 9.19
CA PRO A 358 8.10 -16.47 10.46
C PRO A 358 7.60 -17.36 11.59
N ALA A 359 8.34 -17.41 12.69
CA ALA A 359 7.97 -18.18 13.88
C ALA A 359 6.69 -17.68 14.58
N ASP A 360 6.27 -16.43 14.31
CA ASP A 360 5.11 -15.79 14.93
C ASP A 360 3.80 -15.92 14.12
N LEU A 361 3.82 -16.65 13.00
CA LEU A 361 2.70 -16.75 12.08
C LEU A 361 1.89 -18.03 12.28
N LEU A 362 0.57 -17.87 12.37
CA LEU A 362 -0.39 -18.96 12.24
C LEU A 362 -1.33 -18.72 11.06
N VAL A 363 -1.43 -19.69 10.16
CA VAL A 363 -2.45 -19.71 9.10
C VAL A 363 -3.63 -20.54 9.58
N VAL A 364 -4.84 -19.98 9.48
CA VAL A 364 -6.07 -20.56 10.02
C VAL A 364 -7.11 -20.71 8.92
N ASP A 365 -7.51 -21.95 8.70
CA ASP A 365 -8.63 -22.31 7.85
C ASP A 365 -9.95 -22.15 8.62
N ALA A 366 -10.78 -21.20 8.19
CA ALA A 366 -12.07 -20.92 8.83
C ALA A 366 -13.22 -21.80 8.30
N ARG A 367 -12.94 -22.75 7.41
CA ARG A 367 -13.93 -23.66 6.80
C ARG A 367 -14.29 -24.82 7.72
N ASN A 368 -15.29 -25.61 7.32
CA ASN A 368 -15.66 -26.80 8.08
C ASN A 368 -14.57 -27.88 7.95
N PRO A 369 -14.48 -28.83 8.90
CA PRO A 369 -13.46 -29.87 8.91
C PRO A 369 -13.37 -30.67 7.60
N GLU A 370 -14.51 -30.96 6.97
CA GLU A 370 -14.56 -31.75 5.74
C GLU A 370 -13.88 -31.03 4.57
N GLU A 371 -14.09 -29.71 4.46
CA GLU A 371 -13.46 -28.85 3.44
C GLU A 371 -11.94 -28.72 3.68
N TYR A 372 -11.51 -28.74 4.95
CA TYR A 372 -10.10 -28.71 5.34
C TYR A 372 -9.41 -30.05 5.08
N GLU A 373 -10.05 -31.17 5.42
CA GLU A 373 -9.55 -32.52 5.18
C GLU A 373 -9.38 -32.82 3.69
N GLU A 374 -10.27 -32.31 2.83
CA GLU A 374 -10.16 -32.43 1.37
C GLU A 374 -8.88 -31.76 0.84
N VAL A 375 -8.67 -30.48 1.18
CA VAL A 375 -7.50 -29.71 0.76
C VAL A 375 -7.35 -28.45 1.61
N HIS A 376 -6.13 -28.07 2.00
CA HIS A 376 -5.89 -26.83 2.74
C HIS A 376 -4.50 -26.24 2.45
N ILE A 377 -4.27 -24.97 2.82
CA ILE A 377 -2.93 -24.34 2.70
C ILE A 377 -1.95 -25.12 3.57
N LYS A 378 -0.79 -25.51 3.01
CA LYS A 378 0.22 -26.28 3.74
C LYS A 378 0.63 -25.56 5.03
N GLY A 379 0.54 -26.25 6.16
CA GLY A 379 0.87 -25.71 7.50
C GLY A 379 -0.28 -24.98 8.20
N ALA A 380 -1.45 -24.85 7.59
CA ALA A 380 -2.62 -24.26 8.24
C ALA A 380 -3.27 -25.21 9.24
N ILE A 381 -3.87 -24.64 10.29
CA ILE A 381 -4.76 -25.36 11.22
C ILE A 381 -6.23 -25.07 10.90
N ASN A 382 -7.14 -25.96 11.30
CA ASN A 382 -8.58 -25.74 11.14
C ASN A 382 -9.22 -25.14 12.41
N VAL A 383 -9.79 -23.94 12.29
CA VAL A 383 -10.63 -23.31 13.32
C VAL A 383 -11.96 -22.90 12.66
N PRO A 384 -12.92 -23.83 12.54
CA PRO A 384 -14.16 -23.57 11.80
C PRO A 384 -14.92 -22.38 12.36
N GLN A 385 -15.32 -21.43 11.50
CA GLN A 385 -16.02 -20.21 11.93
C GLN A 385 -17.27 -20.51 12.79
N LYS A 386 -18.08 -21.51 12.41
CA LYS A 386 -19.29 -21.89 13.16
C LYS A 386 -19.00 -22.50 14.53
N LYS A 387 -17.81 -23.06 14.72
CA LYS A 387 -17.36 -23.69 15.97
C LYS A 387 -16.21 -22.91 16.60
N PHE A 388 -16.01 -21.63 16.24
CA PHE A 388 -14.82 -20.86 16.60
C PHE A 388 -14.53 -20.92 18.10
N LYS A 389 -15.52 -20.66 18.96
CA LYS A 389 -15.37 -20.71 20.43
C LYS A 389 -14.84 -22.06 20.95
N LYS A 390 -15.19 -23.18 20.30
CA LYS A 390 -14.73 -24.52 20.67
C LYS A 390 -13.27 -24.77 20.31
N TYR A 391 -12.78 -24.13 19.24
CA TYR A 391 -11.42 -24.34 18.70
C TYR A 391 -10.49 -23.14 18.92
N ALA A 392 -10.96 -22.10 19.61
CA ALA A 392 -10.21 -20.87 19.82
C ALA A 392 -8.92 -21.08 20.64
N ASP A 393 -8.87 -22.14 21.45
CA ASP A 393 -7.69 -22.54 22.22
C ASP A 393 -6.52 -23.04 21.34
N LEU A 394 -6.78 -23.31 20.05
CA LEU A 394 -5.72 -23.62 19.07
C LEU A 394 -5.00 -22.36 18.57
N LEU A 395 -5.55 -21.16 18.81
CA LEU A 395 -4.88 -19.91 18.45
C LEU A 395 -3.68 -19.65 19.39
N PRO A 396 -2.69 -18.84 18.97
CA PRO A 396 -1.48 -18.62 19.75
C PRO A 396 -1.78 -17.96 21.09
N LYS A 397 -1.13 -18.39 22.17
CA LYS A 397 -1.32 -17.76 23.49
C LYS A 397 -0.95 -16.27 23.48
N GLU A 398 0.09 -15.92 22.73
CA GLU A 398 0.58 -14.55 22.57
C GLU A 398 -0.35 -13.73 21.68
N LYS A 399 -0.95 -12.67 22.22
CA LYS A 399 -1.89 -11.79 21.50
C LYS A 399 -1.22 -10.92 20.43
N SER A 400 0.11 -10.83 20.46
CA SER A 400 0.93 -10.18 19.44
C SER A 400 1.24 -11.09 18.25
N ALA A 401 0.92 -12.39 18.31
CA ALA A 401 1.13 -13.32 17.20
C ALA A 401 0.36 -12.87 15.95
N ARG A 402 0.94 -13.15 14.78
CA ARG A 402 0.34 -12.86 13.49
C ARG A 402 -0.59 -14.01 13.12
N ILE A 403 -1.85 -13.71 12.81
CA ILE A 403 -2.84 -14.73 12.43
C ILE A 403 -3.45 -14.38 11.08
N ILE A 404 -3.47 -15.34 10.16
CA ILE A 404 -4.04 -15.19 8.83
C ILE A 404 -5.23 -16.13 8.70
N PHE A 405 -6.43 -15.58 8.53
CA PHE A 405 -7.63 -16.35 8.28
C PHE A 405 -7.94 -16.44 6.79
N TYR A 406 -8.29 -17.63 6.30
CA TYR A 406 -8.79 -17.83 4.95
C TYR A 406 -10.02 -18.74 4.90
N CYS A 407 -10.74 -18.72 3.78
CA CYS A 407 -11.82 -19.67 3.50
C CYS A 407 -11.95 -19.93 1.99
N ASN A 408 -13.17 -20.16 1.46
CA ASN A 408 -13.41 -20.42 0.04
C ASN A 408 -13.55 -19.15 -0.81
N GLY A 409 -12.67 -18.17 -0.62
CA GLY A 409 -12.55 -17.03 -1.51
C GLY A 409 -13.49 -15.85 -1.27
N ILE A 410 -13.58 -14.97 -2.27
CA ILE A 410 -13.98 -13.56 -2.09
C ILE A 410 -15.41 -13.42 -1.55
N LYS A 411 -16.34 -14.26 -2.01
CA LYS A 411 -17.74 -14.30 -1.55
C LYS A 411 -17.97 -15.10 -0.27
N CYS A 412 -16.92 -15.64 0.34
CA CYS A 412 -17.02 -16.39 1.58
C CYS A 412 -16.76 -15.49 2.79
N GLY A 413 -17.77 -15.35 3.66
CA GLY A 413 -17.65 -14.54 4.89
C GLY A 413 -17.04 -15.27 6.10
N LYS A 414 -16.63 -16.55 5.98
CA LYS A 414 -16.18 -17.36 7.13
C LYS A 414 -14.88 -16.80 7.73
N SER A 415 -13.88 -16.48 6.91
CA SER A 415 -12.59 -15.93 7.34
C SER A 415 -12.75 -14.58 8.02
N ARG A 416 -13.53 -13.67 7.44
CA ARG A 416 -13.82 -12.34 8.01
C ARG A 416 -14.49 -12.42 9.38
N LYS A 417 -15.48 -13.31 9.54
CA LYS A 417 -16.15 -13.54 10.84
C LYS A 417 -15.22 -14.15 11.88
N ALA A 418 -14.36 -15.10 11.49
CA ALA A 418 -13.36 -15.68 12.40
C ALA A 418 -12.30 -14.64 12.82
N ALA A 419 -11.83 -13.82 11.89
CA ALA A 419 -10.93 -12.70 12.16
C ALA A 419 -11.53 -11.71 13.16
N LYS A 420 -12.80 -11.32 13.00
CA LYS A 420 -13.50 -10.46 13.96
C LYS A 420 -13.58 -11.08 15.36
N ALA A 421 -13.92 -12.36 15.44
CA ALA A 421 -13.95 -13.06 16.72
C ALA A 421 -12.56 -13.12 17.38
N ALA A 422 -11.48 -13.25 16.61
CA ALA A 422 -10.12 -13.17 17.13
C ALA A 422 -9.74 -11.74 17.59
N LEU A 423 -10.16 -10.69 16.88
CA LEU A 423 -9.98 -9.30 17.34
C LEU A 423 -10.68 -9.07 18.70
N GLU A 424 -11.90 -9.58 18.87
CA GLU A 424 -12.65 -9.52 20.13
C GLU A 424 -11.94 -10.29 21.28
N MET A 425 -11.08 -11.26 20.96
CA MET A 425 -10.22 -11.97 21.91
C MET A 425 -8.88 -11.25 22.21
N GLY A 426 -8.67 -10.05 21.66
CA GLY A 426 -7.52 -9.19 21.92
C GLY A 426 -6.31 -9.40 21.01
N TYR A 427 -6.41 -10.25 19.98
CA TYR A 427 -5.36 -10.34 18.96
C TYR A 427 -5.31 -9.05 18.14
N LYS A 428 -4.10 -8.55 17.84
CA LYS A 428 -3.93 -7.25 17.17
C LYS A 428 -3.46 -7.35 15.72
N ARG A 429 -2.78 -8.44 15.37
CA ARG A 429 -2.11 -8.62 14.06
C ARG A 429 -2.82 -9.67 13.22
N ILE A 430 -4.05 -9.33 12.83
CA ILE A 430 -4.92 -10.24 12.07
C ILE A 430 -4.97 -9.81 10.61
N PHE A 431 -4.76 -10.78 9.73
CA PHE A 431 -4.95 -10.64 8.28
C PHE A 431 -6.06 -11.58 7.80
N VAL A 432 -6.74 -11.17 6.75
CA VAL A 432 -7.69 -12.01 6.01
C VAL A 432 -7.17 -12.19 4.59
N TYR A 433 -6.90 -13.44 4.23
CA TYR A 433 -6.66 -13.84 2.85
C TYR A 433 -8.01 -14.08 2.18
N ALA A 434 -8.54 -13.02 1.55
CA ALA A 434 -9.90 -13.00 1.00
C ALA A 434 -10.04 -13.82 -0.29
N GLU A 435 -8.95 -14.00 -1.05
CA GLU A 435 -8.93 -14.77 -2.30
C GLU A 435 -9.13 -16.27 -2.06
N GLY A 436 -8.71 -16.77 -0.88
CA GLY A 436 -9.03 -18.09 -0.36
C GLY A 436 -8.46 -19.28 -1.15
N MET A 437 -8.88 -20.49 -0.79
CA MET A 437 -8.38 -21.73 -1.40
C MET A 437 -8.48 -21.77 -2.93
N PRO A 438 -9.58 -21.35 -3.58
CA PRO A 438 -9.68 -21.45 -5.03
C PRO A 438 -8.58 -20.68 -5.77
N VAL A 439 -8.23 -19.48 -5.31
CA VAL A 439 -7.15 -18.69 -5.92
C VAL A 439 -5.78 -19.25 -5.53
N TRP A 440 -5.61 -19.72 -4.30
CA TRP A 440 -4.38 -20.38 -3.85
C TRP A 440 -4.03 -21.61 -4.71
N GLU A 441 -5.02 -22.46 -4.97
CA GLU A 441 -4.89 -23.63 -5.85
C GLU A 441 -4.66 -23.23 -7.31
N GLU A 442 -5.40 -22.24 -7.82
CA GLU A 442 -5.24 -21.70 -9.18
C GLU A 442 -3.83 -21.15 -9.42
N ALA A 443 -3.23 -20.54 -8.41
CA ALA A 443 -1.86 -20.03 -8.43
C ALA A 443 -0.79 -21.14 -8.26
N GLY A 444 -1.18 -22.41 -8.06
CA GLY A 444 -0.25 -23.53 -7.88
C GLY A 444 0.53 -23.47 -6.56
N MET A 445 -0.02 -22.81 -5.55
CA MET A 445 0.65 -22.65 -4.26
C MET A 445 0.62 -23.94 -3.44
N PRO A 446 1.56 -24.14 -2.49
CA PRO A 446 1.64 -25.36 -1.71
C PRO A 446 0.37 -25.66 -0.90
N ILE A 447 -0.17 -26.87 -1.08
CA ILE A 447 -1.33 -27.39 -0.36
C ILE A 447 -0.99 -28.69 0.38
N TYR A 448 -1.80 -29.03 1.37
CA TYR A 448 -2.01 -30.41 1.77
C TYR A 448 -3.28 -30.92 1.07
N ALA A 449 -3.17 -32.05 0.37
CA ALA A 449 -4.29 -32.70 -0.31
C ALA A 449 -4.68 -33.96 0.46
N GLY A 450 -5.96 -34.08 0.81
CA GLY A 450 -6.51 -35.29 1.42
C GLY A 450 -6.62 -36.44 0.42
N PRO A 451 -6.92 -37.67 0.91
CA PRO A 451 -7.02 -38.87 0.07
C PRO A 451 -8.03 -38.75 -1.08
N ASP A 452 -9.05 -37.90 -0.91
CA ASP A 452 -10.16 -37.77 -1.84
C ASP A 452 -10.01 -36.58 -2.81
N TYR A 453 -8.92 -35.81 -2.72
CA TYR A 453 -8.73 -34.57 -3.48
C TYR A 453 -8.79 -34.76 -5.01
N GLU A 454 -8.22 -35.87 -5.51
CA GLU A 454 -8.15 -36.19 -6.94
C GLU A 454 -9.38 -36.92 -7.46
N LYS A 455 -10.32 -37.30 -6.58
CA LYS A 455 -11.53 -38.01 -7.03
C LYS A 455 -12.33 -37.11 -7.96
N ARG A 456 -12.56 -37.61 -9.17
CA ARG A 456 -13.40 -36.90 -10.14
C ARG A 456 -14.83 -36.84 -9.62
N ILE A 457 -15.36 -35.63 -9.55
CA ILE A 457 -16.79 -35.42 -9.37
C ILE A 457 -17.53 -35.58 -10.69
N GLU A 458 -18.77 -36.04 -10.61
CA GLU A 458 -19.72 -35.97 -11.72
C GLU A 458 -20.27 -34.54 -11.83
N THR A 459 -20.36 -34.03 -13.05
CA THR A 459 -20.90 -32.69 -13.35
C THR A 459 -22.30 -32.79 -13.90
N ASP A 460 -23.19 -31.90 -13.48
CA ASP A 460 -24.51 -31.77 -14.09
C ASP A 460 -24.40 -31.18 -15.50
N LYS A 461 -24.41 -32.05 -16.51
CA LYS A 461 -24.29 -31.65 -17.90
C LYS A 461 -25.58 -31.01 -18.41
N LEU A 462 -25.42 -30.13 -19.40
CA LEU A 462 -26.52 -29.49 -20.11
C LEU A 462 -26.29 -29.69 -21.60
N SER A 463 -27.28 -30.24 -22.30
CA SER A 463 -27.20 -30.45 -23.74
C SER A 463 -27.33 -29.12 -24.49
N PRO A 464 -26.84 -29.04 -25.75
CA PRO A 464 -27.02 -27.85 -26.58
C PRO A 464 -28.48 -27.41 -26.74
N ALA A 465 -29.41 -28.37 -26.89
CA ALA A 465 -30.84 -28.07 -27.02
C ALA A 465 -31.42 -27.43 -25.75
N GLU A 466 -31.12 -27.99 -24.57
CA GLU A 466 -31.57 -27.42 -23.29
C GLU A 466 -30.97 -26.03 -23.05
N LEU A 467 -29.69 -25.84 -23.36
CA LEU A 467 -29.05 -24.54 -23.26
C LEU A 467 -29.68 -23.51 -24.21
N ASN A 468 -29.98 -23.90 -25.44
CA ASN A 468 -30.63 -23.01 -26.40
C ASN A 468 -32.04 -22.60 -25.93
N THR A 469 -32.82 -23.55 -25.39
CA THR A 469 -34.13 -23.24 -24.79
C THR A 469 -34.02 -22.26 -23.63
N LEU A 470 -33.00 -22.40 -22.76
CA LEU A 470 -32.74 -21.44 -21.68
C LEU A 470 -32.40 -20.06 -22.23
N ILE A 471 -31.51 -19.97 -23.23
CA ILE A 471 -31.14 -18.70 -23.88
C ILE A 471 -32.35 -18.03 -24.55
N GLU A 472 -33.16 -18.79 -25.28
CA GLU A 472 -34.36 -18.29 -25.96
C GLU A 472 -35.45 -17.81 -24.98
N SER A 473 -35.51 -18.37 -23.78
CA SER A 473 -36.43 -17.92 -22.73
C SER A 473 -36.17 -16.48 -22.28
N LYS A 474 -34.94 -15.99 -22.48
CA LYS A 474 -34.45 -14.67 -22.01
C LYS A 474 -34.69 -14.43 -20.51
N ALA A 475 -34.83 -15.50 -19.73
CA ALA A 475 -35.05 -15.41 -18.30
C ALA A 475 -33.77 -14.93 -17.61
N ASP A 476 -33.88 -13.96 -16.71
CA ASP A 476 -32.74 -13.47 -15.91
C ASP A 476 -32.42 -14.40 -14.72
N THR A 477 -32.49 -15.71 -14.93
CA THR A 477 -32.34 -16.75 -13.89
C THR A 477 -31.04 -17.54 -14.02
N PHE A 478 -30.29 -17.36 -15.12
CA PHE A 478 -29.04 -18.05 -15.37
C PHE A 478 -27.95 -17.10 -15.91
N THR A 479 -26.71 -17.57 -15.94
CA THR A 479 -25.59 -16.89 -16.56
C THR A 479 -24.74 -17.91 -17.29
N VAL A 480 -24.50 -17.69 -18.59
CA VAL A 480 -23.64 -18.52 -19.41
C VAL A 480 -22.22 -17.95 -19.36
N VAL A 481 -21.25 -18.79 -19.04
CA VAL A 481 -19.86 -18.39 -18.80
C VAL A 481 -18.94 -19.20 -19.71
N ASP A 482 -18.28 -18.51 -20.62
CA ASP A 482 -17.21 -19.06 -21.43
C ASP A 482 -15.88 -18.96 -20.68
N VAL A 483 -15.26 -20.10 -20.40
CA VAL A 483 -13.98 -20.17 -19.70
C VAL A 483 -12.76 -20.36 -20.61
N ARG A 484 -12.95 -20.18 -21.93
CA ARG A 484 -11.86 -20.15 -22.92
C ARG A 484 -11.10 -18.83 -22.88
N ASP A 485 -9.99 -18.78 -23.60
CA ASP A 485 -9.20 -17.57 -23.71
C ASP A 485 -9.96 -16.48 -24.48
N PRO A 486 -9.73 -15.17 -24.21
CA PRO A 486 -10.48 -14.08 -24.84
C PRO A 486 -10.47 -14.11 -26.36
N GLU A 487 -9.37 -14.58 -26.97
CA GLU A 487 -9.24 -14.71 -28.42
C GLU A 487 -10.12 -15.84 -29.00
N GLU A 488 -10.34 -16.92 -28.25
CA GLU A 488 -11.30 -17.96 -28.64
C GLU A 488 -12.74 -17.45 -28.52
N PHE A 489 -13.04 -16.71 -27.45
CA PHE A 489 -14.35 -16.09 -27.23
C PHE A 489 -14.72 -15.12 -28.36
N LYS A 490 -13.81 -14.18 -28.70
CA LYS A 490 -14.02 -13.21 -29.79
C LYS A 490 -14.34 -13.86 -31.13
N LYS A 491 -13.64 -14.95 -31.49
CA LYS A 491 -13.83 -15.69 -32.75
C LYS A 491 -15.21 -16.31 -32.88
N GLY A 492 -15.86 -16.61 -31.76
CA GLY A 492 -17.20 -17.16 -31.70
C GLY A 492 -17.50 -17.79 -30.35
N HIS A 493 -18.62 -17.41 -29.74
CA HIS A 493 -19.10 -17.90 -28.44
C HIS A 493 -20.62 -18.12 -28.44
N VAL A 494 -21.12 -18.83 -27.42
CA VAL A 494 -22.56 -19.00 -27.17
C VAL A 494 -23.20 -17.62 -26.93
N PRO A 495 -24.32 -17.27 -27.59
CA PRO A 495 -24.94 -15.95 -27.47
C PRO A 495 -25.25 -15.55 -26.02
N GLY A 496 -24.93 -14.30 -25.68
CA GLY A 496 -25.14 -13.74 -24.33
C GLY A 496 -24.21 -14.32 -23.25
N ALA A 497 -23.22 -15.15 -23.61
CA ALA A 497 -22.22 -15.61 -22.67
C ALA A 497 -21.26 -14.48 -22.27
N ILE A 498 -20.81 -14.49 -21.02
CA ILE A 498 -19.69 -13.66 -20.56
C ILE A 498 -18.39 -14.47 -20.59
N ASN A 499 -17.27 -13.82 -20.90
CA ASN A 499 -15.96 -14.48 -20.87
C ASN A 499 -15.28 -14.32 -19.51
N ILE A 500 -15.01 -15.44 -18.84
CA ILE A 500 -14.20 -15.49 -17.63
C ILE A 500 -13.14 -16.58 -17.83
N PRO A 501 -11.93 -16.24 -18.31
CA PRO A 501 -10.93 -17.23 -18.69
C PRO A 501 -10.53 -18.18 -17.56
N SER A 502 -10.36 -19.47 -17.89
CA SER A 502 -10.00 -20.53 -16.94
C SER A 502 -8.75 -20.25 -16.08
N PRO A 503 -7.68 -19.59 -16.59
CA PRO A 503 -6.48 -19.29 -15.78
C PRO A 503 -6.72 -18.29 -14.65
N THR A 504 -7.72 -17.42 -14.77
CA THR A 504 -8.04 -16.36 -13.79
C THR A 504 -9.45 -16.50 -13.21
N PHE A 505 -10.08 -17.66 -13.41
CA PHE A 505 -11.51 -17.86 -13.17
C PHE A 505 -11.90 -17.59 -11.72
N ALA A 506 -11.13 -18.09 -10.75
CA ALA A 506 -11.45 -17.92 -9.34
C ALA A 506 -11.49 -16.43 -8.95
N SER A 507 -10.46 -15.67 -9.36
CA SER A 507 -10.34 -14.24 -9.07
C SER A 507 -11.44 -13.37 -9.73
N GLN A 508 -11.87 -13.74 -10.94
CA GLN A 508 -12.86 -12.97 -11.70
C GLN A 508 -14.32 -13.42 -11.51
N SER A 509 -14.54 -14.59 -10.90
CA SER A 509 -15.88 -15.12 -10.65
C SER A 509 -16.75 -14.27 -9.71
N GLU A 510 -16.20 -13.22 -9.09
CA GLU A 510 -16.94 -12.31 -8.22
C GLU A 510 -18.14 -11.65 -8.91
N VAL A 511 -18.07 -11.43 -10.23
CA VAL A 511 -19.17 -10.84 -11.00
C VAL A 511 -20.41 -11.76 -11.12
N LEU A 512 -20.26 -13.06 -10.84
CA LEU A 512 -21.33 -14.06 -11.02
C LEU A 512 -22.32 -14.06 -9.86
N ASP A 513 -23.60 -13.90 -10.14
CA ASP A 513 -24.66 -13.94 -9.13
C ASP A 513 -24.82 -15.36 -8.53
N LYS A 514 -24.85 -15.47 -7.20
CA LYS A 514 -24.97 -16.77 -6.52
C LYS A 514 -26.39 -17.32 -6.52
N ASP A 515 -27.39 -16.48 -6.79
CA ASP A 515 -28.79 -16.87 -6.82
C ASP A 515 -29.23 -17.34 -8.23
N LYS A 516 -28.38 -17.14 -9.24
CA LYS A 516 -28.60 -17.60 -10.63
C LYS A 516 -27.96 -18.96 -10.88
N GLN A 517 -28.53 -19.71 -11.82
CA GLN A 517 -27.89 -20.92 -12.37
C GLN A 517 -26.66 -20.52 -13.18
N ILE A 518 -25.49 -21.08 -12.87
CA ILE A 518 -24.25 -20.78 -13.59
C ILE A 518 -23.93 -21.90 -14.57
N ILE A 519 -23.87 -21.59 -15.85
CA ILE A 519 -23.61 -22.54 -16.93
C ILE A 519 -22.21 -22.29 -17.46
N VAL A 520 -21.24 -23.11 -17.07
CA VAL A 520 -19.85 -22.99 -17.54
C VAL A 520 -19.61 -23.86 -18.76
N TYR A 521 -18.91 -23.33 -19.75
CA TYR A 521 -18.51 -24.11 -20.92
C TYR A 521 -17.10 -23.73 -21.41
N CYS A 522 -16.51 -24.67 -22.14
CA CYS A 522 -15.30 -24.44 -22.91
C CYS A 522 -15.38 -25.27 -24.20
N SER A 523 -14.29 -25.37 -24.97
CA SER A 523 -14.27 -26.07 -26.26
C SER A 523 -14.68 -27.55 -26.12
N GLY A 524 -14.00 -28.32 -25.26
CA GLY A 524 -14.15 -29.78 -25.14
C GLY A 524 -14.38 -30.31 -23.72
N GLY A 525 -14.75 -29.46 -22.76
CA GLY A 525 -15.14 -29.85 -21.40
C GLY A 525 -14.05 -29.79 -20.31
N GLY A 526 -12.76 -29.87 -20.63
CA GLY A 526 -11.69 -29.89 -19.61
C GLY A 526 -11.60 -28.62 -18.75
N ARG A 527 -11.60 -27.44 -19.39
CA ARG A 527 -11.53 -26.14 -18.67
C ARG A 527 -12.81 -25.85 -17.90
N SER A 528 -13.98 -26.13 -18.49
CA SER A 528 -15.28 -25.94 -17.83
C SER A 528 -15.49 -26.91 -16.66
N TYR A 529 -14.90 -28.10 -16.70
CA TYR A 529 -14.89 -29.01 -15.55
C TYR A 529 -14.15 -28.41 -14.35
N ASN A 530 -12.98 -27.82 -14.58
CA ASN A 530 -12.22 -27.15 -13.53
C ASN A 530 -12.95 -25.91 -13.00
N ALA A 531 -13.60 -25.14 -13.89
CA ALA A 531 -14.45 -24.02 -13.50
C ALA A 531 -15.65 -24.47 -12.65
N TYR A 532 -16.31 -25.57 -13.03
CA TYR A 532 -17.41 -26.18 -12.28
C TYR A 532 -16.97 -26.54 -10.85
N ARG A 533 -15.83 -27.24 -10.70
CA ARG A 533 -15.25 -27.55 -9.39
C ARG A 533 -14.97 -26.30 -8.56
N LYS A 534 -14.43 -25.25 -9.18
CA LYS A 534 -14.16 -23.96 -8.51
C LYS A 534 -15.45 -23.29 -8.04
N LEU A 535 -16.49 -23.28 -8.86
CA LEU A 535 -17.80 -22.73 -8.49
C LEU A 535 -18.42 -23.49 -7.29
N MET A 536 -18.33 -24.82 -7.28
CA MET A 536 -18.77 -25.61 -6.11
C MET A 536 -18.02 -25.18 -4.85
N LYS A 537 -16.69 -25.06 -4.91
CA LYS A 537 -15.86 -24.60 -3.78
C LYS A 537 -16.23 -23.19 -3.33
N LEU A 538 -16.45 -22.27 -4.27
CA LEU A 538 -16.89 -20.89 -4.02
C LEU A 538 -18.33 -20.80 -3.45
N GLY A 539 -19.06 -21.93 -3.42
CA GLY A 539 -20.37 -22.07 -2.79
C GLY A 539 -21.55 -21.76 -3.72
N TYR A 540 -21.37 -21.86 -5.04
CA TYR A 540 -22.48 -21.85 -6.00
C TYR A 540 -23.24 -23.18 -5.91
N LYS A 541 -24.57 -23.12 -5.94
CA LYS A 541 -25.44 -24.29 -5.69
C LYS A 541 -26.03 -24.89 -6.96
N ASP A 542 -26.33 -24.05 -7.94
CA ASP A 542 -26.92 -24.47 -9.21
C ASP A 542 -25.90 -24.19 -10.33
N ILE A 543 -25.14 -25.23 -10.69
CA ILE A 543 -24.07 -25.15 -11.67
C ILE A 543 -24.34 -26.20 -12.72
N ARG A 544 -24.23 -25.84 -14.00
CA ARG A 544 -24.31 -26.76 -15.13
C ARG A 544 -23.07 -26.66 -15.99
N GLN A 545 -22.71 -27.76 -16.65
CA GLN A 545 -21.60 -27.81 -17.59
C GLN A 545 -22.10 -28.04 -19.02
N ALA A 546 -21.69 -27.18 -19.95
CA ALA A 546 -21.91 -27.36 -21.38
C ALA A 546 -20.57 -27.48 -22.14
N ILE A 547 -20.67 -27.86 -23.42
CA ILE A 547 -19.52 -28.07 -24.33
C ILE A 547 -19.78 -27.27 -25.62
N PHE A 548 -18.83 -26.41 -25.99
CA PHE A 548 -18.97 -25.56 -27.18
C PHE A 548 -18.92 -26.36 -28.48
N PHE A 549 -18.09 -27.42 -28.54
CA PHE A 549 -18.05 -28.31 -29.70
C PHE A 549 -19.43 -28.91 -30.00
N ASP A 550 -20.11 -29.43 -28.97
CA ASP A 550 -21.47 -29.98 -29.12
C ASP A 550 -22.49 -28.91 -29.55
N TRP A 551 -22.33 -27.66 -29.08
CA TRP A 551 -23.14 -26.52 -29.52
C TRP A 551 -22.95 -26.21 -31.01
N GLN A 552 -21.71 -26.25 -31.49
CA GLN A 552 -21.38 -26.03 -32.91
C GLN A 552 -21.87 -27.17 -33.79
N GLU A 553 -21.68 -28.42 -33.37
CA GLU A 553 -22.18 -29.61 -34.08
C GLU A 553 -23.71 -29.62 -34.19
N ALA A 554 -24.40 -29.09 -33.18
CA ALA A 554 -25.86 -28.90 -33.21
C ALA A 554 -26.32 -27.78 -34.16
N GLY A 555 -25.41 -27.04 -34.80
CA GLY A 555 -25.72 -25.97 -35.76
C GLY A 555 -26.36 -24.74 -35.13
N LEU A 556 -26.17 -24.53 -33.82
CA LEU A 556 -26.80 -23.44 -33.06
C LEU A 556 -26.08 -22.10 -33.28
N PRO A 557 -26.76 -20.96 -33.05
CA PRO A 557 -26.19 -19.63 -33.30
C PRO A 557 -24.92 -19.36 -32.50
N VAL A 558 -23.97 -18.64 -33.09
CA VAL A 558 -22.70 -18.23 -32.46
C VAL A 558 -22.57 -16.72 -32.57
N GLU A 559 -22.30 -16.06 -31.45
CA GLU A 559 -22.04 -14.64 -31.36
C GLU A 559 -20.53 -14.37 -31.51
N LYS A 560 -20.17 -13.26 -32.16
CA LYS A 560 -18.77 -12.81 -32.32
C LYS A 560 -18.66 -11.42 -31.73
N SER A 561 -17.59 -11.15 -31.01
CA SER A 561 -17.29 -9.80 -30.53
C SER A 561 -16.56 -9.05 -31.65
N GLU A 562 -17.11 -7.94 -32.13
CA GLU A 562 -16.42 -7.02 -33.04
C GLU A 562 -15.31 -6.25 -32.30
N GLU A 563 -14.34 -5.70 -33.04
CA GLU A 563 -13.19 -4.92 -32.51
C GLU A 563 -13.59 -3.67 -31.72
#